data_AF-A0A2V7Q5S6-F1
#
_entry.id   AF-A0A2V7Q5S6-F1
#
_cell.length_a   1.000
_cell.length_b   1.000
_cell.length_c   1.000
_cell.angle_alpha   90.00
_cell.angle_beta   90.00
_cell.angle_gamma   90.00
#
_symmetry.space_group_name_H-M   'P 1'
#
loop_
_entity.id
_entity.type
_entity.pdbx_description
1 polymer ?
#
loop_
_entity_poly.entity_id
_entity_poly.type
_entity_poly.pdbx_seq_one_letter_code
_entity_poly.pdbx_strand_id
1 'polypeptide(L)'
;MRIAKVIHASLMTGVTLLLLATAWLHRVTPPGAVPVSGSLLTDVGLGILVAALLSLRFLPGPDPAPAPGQAPDQWWMTSQFRLIVRWAVVDGACLVNAVLWYLSRDRVSLAAALAGLAVLLALRPSRYLE
;
A
#
# COMPACT_ATOMS: atom_id res chain seq x y z
N MET A 1 10.51 -5.40 18.31
CA MET A 1 9.97 -5.85 16.99
C MET A 1 8.44 -5.97 16.86
N ARG A 2 7.68 -6.18 17.95
CA ARG A 2 6.20 -6.26 17.91
C ARG A 2 5.57 -5.05 17.23
N ILE A 3 6.15 -3.87 17.45
CA ILE A 3 5.73 -2.58 16.89
C ILE A 3 5.72 -2.60 15.36
N ALA A 4 6.79 -3.07 14.71
CA ALA A 4 6.89 -3.14 13.24
C ALA A 4 5.75 -3.99 12.64
N LYS A 5 5.47 -5.15 13.26
CA LYS A 5 4.39 -6.04 12.85
C LYS A 5 3.01 -5.40 13.04
N VAL A 6 2.80 -4.67 14.15
CA VAL A 6 1.55 -3.96 14.42
C VAL A 6 1.32 -2.84 13.41
N ILE A 7 2.33 -2.01 13.14
CA ILE A 7 2.23 -0.92 12.16
C ILE A 7 1.91 -1.50 10.78
N HIS A 8 2.70 -2.47 10.31
CA HIS A 8 2.46 -3.08 9.00
C HIS A 8 1.08 -3.75 8.90
N ALA A 9 0.67 -4.50 9.93
CA ALA A 9 -0.65 -5.10 9.99
C ALA A 9 -1.79 -4.07 9.99
N SER A 10 -1.60 -2.91 10.65
CA SER A 10 -2.60 -1.83 10.62
C SER A 10 -2.78 -1.23 9.23
N LEU A 11 -1.69 -1.04 8.47
CA LEU A 11 -1.76 -0.57 7.08
C LEU A 11 -2.50 -1.59 6.20
N MET A 12 -2.12 -2.87 6.30
CA MET A 12 -2.78 -3.94 5.56
C MET A 12 -4.27 -4.04 5.88
N THR A 13 -4.62 -3.96 7.15
CA THR A 13 -6.01 -4.01 7.62
C THR A 13 -6.78 -2.78 7.12
N GLY A 14 -6.19 -1.58 7.19
CA GLY A 14 -6.79 -0.35 6.72
C GLY A 14 -7.17 -0.40 5.23
N VAL A 15 -6.22 -0.76 4.37
CA VAL A 15 -6.48 -0.89 2.91
C VAL A 15 -7.52 -1.98 2.63
N THR A 16 -7.41 -3.13 3.31
CA THR A 16 -8.36 -4.24 3.13
C THR A 16 -9.78 -3.83 3.52
N LEU A 17 -9.94 -3.17 4.66
CA LEU A 17 -11.24 -2.67 5.12
C LEU A 17 -11.79 -1.61 4.16
N LEU A 18 -10.96 -0.71 3.64
CA LEU A 18 -11.40 0.27 2.65
C LEU A 18 -11.91 -0.43 1.38
N LEU A 19 -11.18 -1.42 0.86
CA LEU A 19 -11.60 -2.19 -0.32
C LEU A 19 -12.92 -2.94 -0.10
N LEU A 20 -13.10 -3.54 1.08
CA LEU A 20 -14.35 -4.20 1.43
C LEU A 20 -15.50 -3.19 1.56
N ALA A 21 -15.25 -2.04 2.16
CA ALA A 21 -16.23 -0.97 2.30
C ALA A 21 -16.65 -0.40 0.94
N THR A 22 -15.70 -0.13 0.04
CA THR A 22 -16.01 0.35 -1.31
C THR A 22 -16.72 -0.72 -2.15
N ALA A 23 -16.36 -2.00 -2.01
CA ALA A 23 -17.08 -3.12 -2.61
C ALA A 23 -18.53 -3.22 -2.11
N TRP A 24 -18.73 -3.05 -0.80
CA TRP A 24 -20.05 -3.07 -0.20
C TRP A 24 -20.91 -1.90 -0.68
N LEU A 25 -20.38 -0.68 -0.62
CA LEU A 25 -21.04 0.52 -1.14
C LEU A 25 -21.38 0.38 -2.62
N HIS A 26 -20.48 -0.24 -3.40
CA HIS A 26 -20.75 -0.54 -4.80
C HIS A 26 -21.97 -1.42 -5.01
N ARG A 27 -22.20 -2.38 -4.13
CA ARG A 27 -23.34 -3.29 -4.19
C ARG A 27 -24.66 -2.63 -3.82
N VAL A 28 -24.64 -1.67 -2.89
CA VAL A 28 -25.86 -1.06 -2.34
C VAL A 28 -26.22 0.30 -2.95
N THR A 29 -25.29 0.94 -3.66
CA THR A 29 -25.49 2.27 -4.27
C THR A 29 -25.61 2.17 -5.79
N PRO A 30 -26.67 2.74 -6.40
CA PRO A 30 -26.82 2.82 -7.86
C PRO A 30 -25.64 3.55 -8.54
N PRO A 31 -25.35 3.27 -9.82
CA PRO A 31 -24.34 4.03 -10.56
C PRO A 31 -24.76 5.50 -10.68
N GLY A 32 -23.99 6.40 -10.06
CA GLY A 32 -24.12 7.84 -10.26
C GLY A 32 -23.31 8.29 -11.47
N ALA A 33 -23.77 9.33 -12.17
CA ALA A 33 -22.98 9.95 -13.24
C ALA A 33 -21.75 10.63 -12.63
N VAL A 34 -20.55 10.16 -12.98
CA VAL A 34 -19.30 10.82 -12.62
C VAL A 34 -18.93 11.80 -13.74
N PRO A 35 -18.77 13.10 -13.46
CA PRO A 35 -18.51 14.11 -14.48
C PRO A 35 -17.09 14.05 -15.08
N VAL A 36 -16.26 13.11 -14.65
CA VAL A 36 -14.87 12.91 -15.10
C VAL A 36 -14.79 11.64 -15.93
N SER A 37 -14.08 11.70 -17.07
CA SER A 37 -13.83 10.50 -17.89
C SER A 37 -13.16 9.41 -17.06
N GLY A 38 -13.74 8.22 -17.03
CA GLY A 38 -13.18 7.06 -16.33
C GLY A 38 -11.73 6.77 -16.74
N SER A 39 -11.36 7.01 -18.01
CA SER A 39 -10.00 6.79 -18.51
C SER A 39 -8.95 7.65 -17.81
N LEU A 40 -9.24 8.92 -17.55
CA LEU A 40 -8.31 9.83 -16.88
C LEU A 40 -8.04 9.37 -15.44
N LEU A 41 -9.10 8.93 -14.74
CA LEU A 41 -8.97 8.41 -13.38
C LEU A 41 -8.13 7.12 -13.36
N THR A 42 -8.32 6.24 -14.34
CA THR A 42 -7.49 5.03 -14.50
C THR A 42 -6.02 5.37 -14.73
N ASP A 43 -5.72 6.30 -15.63
CA ASP A 43 -4.34 6.71 -15.95
C ASP A 43 -3.65 7.35 -14.74
N VAL A 44 -4.36 8.18 -13.98
CA VAL A 44 -3.87 8.76 -12.73
C VAL A 44 -3.58 7.67 -11.70
N GLY A 45 -4.49 6.71 -11.52
CA GLY A 45 -4.32 5.60 -10.58
C GLY A 45 -3.11 4.72 -10.91
N LEU A 46 -2.93 4.39 -12.19
CA LEU A 46 -1.77 3.66 -12.69
C LEU A 46 -0.48 4.48 -12.54
N GLY A 47 -0.50 5.76 -12.87
CA GLY A 47 0.63 6.67 -12.72
C GLY A 47 1.11 6.75 -11.27
N ILE A 48 0.18 6.83 -10.31
CA ILE A 48 0.49 6.81 -8.87
C ILE A 48 1.08 5.47 -8.44
N LEU A 49 0.52 4.35 -8.89
CA LEU A 49 1.08 3.03 -8.59
C LEU A 49 2.49 2.89 -9.17
N VAL A 50 2.71 3.27 -10.42
CA VAL A 50 4.03 3.26 -11.06
C VAL A 50 5.01 4.14 -10.30
N ALA A 51 4.62 5.37 -9.95
CA ALA A 51 5.45 6.26 -9.15
C ALA A 51 5.81 5.64 -7.79
N ALA A 52 4.86 4.99 -7.11
CA ALA A 52 5.11 4.28 -5.87
C ALA A 52 6.12 3.14 -6.06
N LEU A 53 5.94 2.29 -7.08
CA LEU A 53 6.85 1.18 -7.36
C LEU A 53 8.25 1.65 -7.76
N LEU A 54 8.36 2.72 -8.55
CA LEU A 54 9.63 3.34 -8.91
C LEU A 54 10.30 3.95 -7.68
N SER A 55 9.55 4.63 -6.80
CA SER A 55 10.11 5.20 -5.58
C SER A 55 10.76 4.13 -4.69
N LEU A 56 10.24 2.88 -4.66
CA LEU A 56 10.85 1.78 -3.91
C LEU A 56 12.27 1.43 -4.39
N ARG A 57 12.63 1.78 -5.63
CA ARG A 57 13.99 1.62 -6.18
C ARG A 57 14.95 2.71 -5.68
N PHE A 58 14.45 3.91 -5.44
CA PHE A 58 15.24 5.07 -5.03
C PHE A 58 15.26 5.28 -3.51
N LEU A 59 14.25 4.78 -2.81
CA LEU A 59 14.20 4.82 -1.36
C LEU A 59 15.29 3.92 -0.79
N PRO A 60 16.07 4.39 0.20
CA PRO A 60 17.04 3.57 0.89
C PRO A 60 16.40 2.30 1.44
N GLY A 61 17.01 1.15 1.16
CA GLY A 61 16.60 -0.12 1.76
C GLY A 61 16.90 -0.14 3.27
N PRO A 62 16.07 -0.81 4.08
CA PRO A 62 16.49 -1.18 5.43
C PRO A 62 17.63 -2.21 5.37
N ASP A 63 18.41 -2.31 6.46
CA ASP A 63 19.42 -3.35 6.55
C ASP A 63 18.72 -4.71 6.57
N PRO A 64 19.18 -5.69 5.76
CA PRO A 64 18.45 -6.93 5.52
C PRO A 64 18.31 -7.80 6.79
N ALA A 65 19.21 -7.65 7.76
CA ALA A 65 19.13 -8.30 9.06
C ALA A 65 19.86 -7.46 10.13
N PRO A 66 19.54 -7.65 11.43
CA PRO A 66 20.34 -7.11 12.53
C PRO A 66 21.80 -7.57 12.41
N ALA A 67 22.75 -6.68 12.67
CA ALA A 67 24.16 -7.05 12.73
C ALA A 67 24.41 -8.07 13.86
N PRO A 68 25.45 -8.93 13.79
CA PRO A 68 25.78 -9.85 14.85
C PRO A 68 25.90 -9.15 16.21
N GLY A 69 25.12 -9.59 17.21
CA GLY A 69 25.08 -8.98 18.54
C GLY A 69 24.20 -7.73 18.67
N GLN A 70 23.60 -7.23 17.59
CA GLN A 70 22.65 -6.10 17.64
C GLN A 70 21.29 -6.56 18.17
N ALA A 71 20.77 -5.86 19.18
CA ALA A 71 19.43 -6.13 19.67
C ALA A 71 18.37 -5.80 18.60
N PRO A 72 17.29 -6.59 18.45
CA PRO A 72 16.26 -6.35 17.44
C PRO A 72 15.59 -4.97 17.55
N ASP A 73 15.48 -4.41 18.75
CA ASP A 73 14.91 -3.09 18.96
C ASP A 73 15.88 -1.96 18.56
N GLN A 74 17.19 -2.19 18.67
CA GLN A 74 18.21 -1.27 18.18
C GLN A 74 18.20 -1.23 16.65
N TRP A 75 18.09 -2.39 15.98
CA TRP A 75 17.91 -2.45 14.53
C TRP A 75 16.63 -1.73 14.08
N TRP A 76 15.53 -1.90 14.82
CA TRP A 76 14.29 -1.20 14.53
C TRP A 76 14.48 0.31 14.61
N MET A 77 15.14 0.82 15.65
CA MET A 77 15.36 2.27 15.80
C MET A 77 16.14 2.88 14.63
N THR A 78 17.09 2.14 14.04
CA THR A 78 17.89 2.63 12.90
C THR A 78 17.20 2.46 11.54
N SER A 79 16.29 1.50 11.41
CA SER A 79 15.63 1.15 10.14
C SER A 79 14.17 1.60 10.01
N GLN A 80 13.51 1.98 11.11
CA GLN A 80 12.06 2.25 11.15
C GLN A 80 11.60 3.29 10.13
N PHE A 81 12.34 4.40 9.97
CA PHE A 81 11.96 5.47 9.05
C PHE A 81 11.96 4.97 7.61
N ARG A 82 13.01 4.25 7.19
CA ARG A 82 13.12 3.67 5.85
C ARG A 82 11.99 2.68 5.57
N LEU A 83 11.64 1.85 6.55
CA LEU A 83 10.53 0.89 6.43
C LEU A 83 9.17 1.58 6.32
N ILE A 84 8.88 2.51 7.23
CA ILE A 84 7.59 3.21 7.29
C ILE A 84 7.36 4.01 6.00
N VAL A 85 8.38 4.71 5.48
CA VAL A 85 8.25 5.45 4.22
C VAL A 85 7.95 4.52 3.06
N ARG A 86 8.67 3.40 2.94
CA ARG A 86 8.41 2.41 1.88
C ARG A 86 7.01 1.81 1.98
N TRP A 87 6.53 1.53 3.18
CA TRP A 87 5.16 1.03 3.39
C TRP A 87 4.12 2.10 3.05
N ALA A 88 4.29 3.33 3.54
CA ALA A 88 3.36 4.43 3.34
C ALA A 88 3.17 4.80 1.86
N VAL A 89 4.25 4.75 1.06
CA VAL A 89 4.16 5.04 -0.38
C VAL A 89 3.30 4.00 -1.11
N VAL A 90 3.47 2.71 -0.80
CA VAL A 90 2.66 1.64 -1.40
C VAL A 90 1.23 1.69 -0.87
N ASP A 91 1.05 1.91 0.43
CA ASP A 91 -0.25 2.07 1.09
C ASP A 91 -1.07 3.20 0.44
N GLY A 92 -0.46 4.38 0.28
CA GLY A 92 -1.09 5.51 -0.39
C GLY A 92 -1.53 5.20 -1.81
N ALA A 93 -0.70 4.49 -2.60
CA ALA A 93 -1.08 4.06 -3.94
C ALA A 93 -2.26 3.08 -3.93
N CYS A 94 -2.35 2.19 -2.94
CA CYS A 94 -3.49 1.30 -2.77
C CYS A 94 -4.77 2.08 -2.45
N LEU A 95 -4.70 2.97 -1.47
CA LEU A 95 -5.86 3.76 -1.01
C LEU A 95 -6.41 4.63 -2.14
N VAL A 96 -5.53 5.32 -2.88
CA VAL A 96 -5.94 6.13 -4.02
C VAL A 96 -6.63 5.26 -5.07
N ASN A 97 -6.06 4.11 -5.43
CA ASN A 97 -6.67 3.23 -6.42
C ASN A 97 -8.00 2.60 -5.94
N ALA A 98 -8.15 2.33 -4.64
CA ALA A 98 -9.42 1.89 -4.06
C ALA A 98 -10.52 2.97 -4.16
N VAL A 99 -10.15 4.24 -3.93
CA VAL A 99 -11.06 5.39 -4.10
C VAL A 99 -11.38 5.63 -5.57
N LEU A 100 -10.39 5.56 -6.45
CA LEU A 100 -10.61 5.72 -7.90
C LEU A 100 -11.51 4.62 -8.43
N TRP A 101 -11.31 3.37 -8.03
CA TRP A 101 -12.24 2.29 -8.32
C TRP A 101 -13.64 2.59 -7.80
N TYR A 102 -13.75 3.10 -6.57
CA TYR A 102 -15.04 3.46 -6.00
C TYR A 102 -15.80 4.48 -6.88
N LEU A 103 -15.09 5.50 -7.35
CA LEU A 103 -15.65 6.55 -8.20
C LEU A 103 -15.94 6.05 -9.62
N SER A 104 -14.95 5.47 -10.30
CA SER A 104 -15.04 5.15 -11.73
C SER A 104 -15.72 3.82 -12.03
N ARG A 105 -15.83 2.92 -11.04
CA ARG A 105 -16.24 1.51 -11.20
C ARG A 105 -15.31 0.70 -12.11
N ASP A 106 -14.14 1.24 -12.45
CA ASP A 106 -13.20 0.61 -13.37
C ASP A 106 -12.41 -0.51 -12.68
N ARG A 107 -12.31 -1.65 -13.39
CA ARG A 107 -11.62 -2.84 -12.89
C ARG A 107 -10.11 -2.65 -12.85
N VAL A 108 -9.55 -1.75 -13.67
CA VAL A 108 -8.10 -1.51 -13.67
C VAL A 108 -7.67 -0.83 -12.37
N SER A 109 -8.41 0.16 -11.87
CA SER A 109 -8.15 0.75 -10.55
C SER A 109 -8.26 -0.27 -9.43
N LEU A 110 -9.24 -1.19 -9.48
CA LEU A 110 -9.32 -2.28 -8.50
C LEU A 110 -8.09 -3.20 -8.56
N ALA A 111 -7.69 -3.62 -9.77
CA ALA A 111 -6.51 -4.45 -9.97
C ALA A 111 -5.23 -3.75 -9.48
N ALA A 112 -5.10 -2.44 -9.71
CA ALA A 112 -3.99 -1.63 -9.22
C ALA A 112 -3.97 -1.57 -7.68
N ALA A 113 -5.12 -1.40 -7.02
CA ALA A 113 -5.20 -1.42 -5.56
C ALA A 113 -4.80 -2.79 -4.99
N LEU A 114 -5.27 -3.89 -5.60
CA LEU A 114 -4.90 -5.25 -5.22
C LEU A 114 -3.41 -5.55 -5.46
N ALA A 115 -2.84 -5.04 -6.57
CA ALA A 115 -1.42 -5.16 -6.85
C ALA A 115 -0.58 -4.42 -5.80
N GLY A 116 -0.97 -3.21 -5.43
CA GLY A 116 -0.34 -2.49 -4.33
C GLY A 116 -0.43 -3.25 -3.00
N LEU A 117 -1.59 -3.84 -2.70
CA LEU A 117 -1.79 -4.66 -1.49
C LEU A 117 -0.84 -5.86 -1.48
N ALA A 118 -0.67 -6.54 -2.61
CA ALA A 118 0.27 -7.64 -2.76
C ALA A 118 1.73 -7.19 -2.58
N VAL A 119 2.09 -5.99 -3.06
CA VAL A 119 3.41 -5.40 -2.84
C VAL A 119 3.62 -5.07 -1.37
N LEU A 120 2.63 -4.50 -0.70
CA LEU A 120 2.70 -4.19 0.73
C LEU A 120 2.85 -5.47 1.56
N LEU A 121 2.16 -6.56 1.19
CA LEU A 121 2.36 -7.90 1.77
C LEU A 121 3.78 -8.43 1.52
N ALA A 122 4.33 -8.22 0.32
CA ALA A 122 5.71 -8.58 0.01
C ALA A 122 6.72 -7.76 0.82
N LEU A 123 6.38 -6.55 1.27
CA LEU A 123 7.22 -5.72 2.13
C LEU A 123 7.06 -6.05 3.63
N ARG A 124 6.48 -7.20 3.98
CA ARG A 124 6.26 -7.61 5.38
C ARG A 124 7.56 -7.55 6.21
N PRO A 125 7.48 -7.09 7.46
CA PRO A 125 8.66 -6.96 8.33
C PRO A 125 9.36 -8.29 8.60
N SER A 126 8.67 -9.43 8.48
CA SER A 126 9.26 -10.77 8.71
C SER A 126 10.38 -11.13 7.73
N ARG A 127 10.49 -10.47 6.57
CA ARG A 127 11.54 -10.76 5.58
C ARG A 127 12.95 -10.34 6.00
N TYR A 128 13.06 -9.46 6.98
CA TYR A 128 14.35 -8.91 7.41
C TYR A 128 14.95 -9.67 8.60
N LEU A 129 14.45 -10.88 8.86
CA LEU A 129 14.63 -11.61 10.12
C LEU A 129 14.81 -13.11 9.92
N GLU A 130 14.94 -13.56 8.68
CA GLU A 130 15.37 -14.91 8.32
C GLU A 130 16.88 -14.93 8.08
#